data_AF-A0A497G5U3-F1
#
_entry.id   AF-A0A497G5U3-F1
#
_cell.length_a   1.000
_cell.length_b   1.000
_cell.length_c   1.000
_cell.angle_alpha   90.00
_cell.angle_beta   90.00
_cell.angle_gamma   90.00
#
_symmetry.space_group_name_H-M   'P 1'
#
loop_
_entity.id
_entity.type
_entity.pdbx_description
1 polymer ?
#
loop_
_entity_poly.entity_id
_entity_poly.type
_entity_poly.pdbx_seq_one_letter_code
_entity_poly.pdbx_strand_id
1 'polypeptide(L)'
;MRHLWDLKGHTVCRMLGTSLDENDLEEIAKKLRIDGDPAYLHGYLVSACKTRNHISKMMERILLRKFYNIRLTPQEAFEQIKSGNCKTPIGALIWIACQDRNLEPLTFQIVHMRELESLRNRSYDYSSIEMLRARVEELRAKIEKLKKKRDELISEKCRLKNKVFELTKELNRLKSEKVEMEVKFNRIGEITLLKELRSSKWRLRC
;
A
#
# COMPACT_ATOMS: atom_id res chain seq x y z
N MET A 1 8.15 -22.45 35.32
CA MET A 1 8.52 -22.17 33.91
C MET A 1 9.69 -23.09 33.56
N ARG A 2 9.60 -23.83 32.46
CA ARG A 2 10.66 -24.71 31.98
C ARG A 2 11.79 -23.87 31.39
N HIS A 3 13.02 -24.36 31.51
CA HIS A 3 14.17 -23.72 30.89
C HIS A 3 14.35 -24.16 29.45
N LEU A 4 15.15 -23.39 28.70
CA LEU A 4 15.50 -23.70 27.32
C LEU A 4 16.09 -25.12 27.16
N TRP A 5 16.96 -25.52 28.07
CA TRP A 5 17.60 -26.85 28.07
C TRP A 5 16.68 -27.98 28.58
N ASP A 6 15.48 -27.65 29.06
CA ASP A 6 14.47 -28.65 29.42
C ASP A 6 13.56 -29.00 28.22
N LEU A 7 13.66 -28.27 27.10
CA LEU A 7 12.90 -28.50 25.88
C LEU A 7 13.59 -29.56 24.99
N LYS A 8 12.81 -30.26 24.16
CA LYS A 8 13.34 -31.20 23.17
C LYS A 8 14.19 -30.47 22.14
N GLY A 9 15.28 -31.09 21.68
CA GLY A 9 16.22 -30.46 20.75
C GLY A 9 15.58 -29.96 19.44
N HIS A 10 14.56 -30.65 18.93
CA HIS A 10 13.82 -30.19 17.75
C HIS A 10 12.96 -28.95 18.04
N THR A 11 12.40 -28.83 19.24
CA THR A 11 11.68 -27.64 19.70
C THR A 11 12.65 -26.45 19.81
N VAL A 12 13.82 -26.67 20.42
CA VAL A 12 14.88 -25.66 20.52
C VAL A 12 15.32 -25.19 19.15
N CYS A 13 15.55 -26.12 18.22
CA CYS A 13 15.88 -25.82 16.82
C CYS A 13 14.86 -24.86 16.18
N ARG A 14 13.57 -25.18 16.19
CA ARG A 14 12.55 -24.31 15.58
C ARG A 14 12.42 -22.98 16.30
N MET A 15 12.44 -23.00 17.63
CA MET A 15 12.33 -21.79 18.42
C MET A 15 13.50 -20.85 18.12
N LEU A 16 14.75 -21.32 18.14
CA LEU A 16 15.90 -20.48 17.79
C LEU A 16 15.84 -20.01 16.32
N GLY A 17 15.52 -20.90 15.39
CA GLY A 17 15.47 -20.59 13.96
C GLY A 17 14.37 -19.61 13.57
N THR A 18 13.36 -19.45 14.40
CA THR A 18 12.26 -18.49 14.19
C THR A 18 12.34 -17.25 15.08
N SER A 19 13.33 -17.18 15.99
CA SER A 19 13.49 -16.07 16.93
C SER A 19 14.75 -15.23 16.66
N LEU A 20 15.73 -15.81 15.97
CA LEU A 20 17.01 -15.20 15.68
C LEU A 20 17.13 -14.99 14.18
N ASP A 21 17.35 -13.74 13.78
CA ASP A 21 17.72 -13.39 12.41
C ASP A 21 19.25 -13.49 12.22
N GLU A 22 19.72 -13.19 11.00
CA GLU A 22 21.15 -13.23 10.67
C GLU A 22 21.96 -12.23 11.52
N ASN A 23 21.39 -11.05 11.83
CA ASN A 23 22.08 -10.05 12.65
C ASN A 23 22.24 -10.54 14.10
N ASP A 24 21.20 -11.17 14.66
CA ASP A 24 21.27 -11.78 15.99
C ASP A 24 22.37 -12.86 16.02
N LEU A 25 22.43 -13.71 15.00
CA LEU A 25 23.44 -14.77 14.90
C LEU A 25 24.85 -14.21 14.80
N GLU A 26 25.06 -13.15 14.00
CA GLU A 26 26.35 -12.46 13.91
C GLU A 26 26.77 -11.83 15.25
N GLU A 27 25.85 -11.19 15.97
CA GLU A 27 26.16 -10.60 17.27
C GLU A 27 26.52 -11.68 18.30
N ILE A 28 25.81 -12.80 18.28
CA ILE A 28 26.10 -13.97 19.14
C ILE A 28 27.46 -14.58 18.77
N ALA A 29 27.74 -14.75 17.48
CA ALA A 29 29.01 -15.28 16.98
C ALA A 29 30.21 -14.44 17.46
N LYS A 30 30.10 -13.10 17.34
CA LYS A 30 31.10 -12.15 17.86
C LYS A 30 31.31 -12.30 19.37
N LYS A 31 30.23 -12.44 20.16
CA LYS A 31 30.31 -12.62 21.62
C LYS A 31 30.96 -13.94 22.02
N LEU A 32 30.69 -15.00 21.28
CA LEU A 32 31.22 -16.33 21.55
C LEU A 32 32.59 -16.58 20.91
N ARG A 33 33.07 -15.67 20.05
CA ARG A 33 34.29 -15.81 19.26
C ARG A 33 34.26 -17.07 18.39
N ILE A 34 33.13 -17.31 17.75
CA ILE A 34 32.89 -18.44 16.85
C ILE A 34 32.78 -17.88 15.44
N ASP A 35 33.44 -18.53 14.49
CA ASP A 35 33.31 -18.24 13.07
C ASP A 35 32.48 -19.34 12.38
N GLY A 36 31.80 -18.99 11.30
CA GLY A 36 30.97 -19.90 10.53
C GLY A 36 29.74 -19.23 9.93
N ASP A 37 29.16 -19.91 8.93
CA ASP A 37 27.94 -19.45 8.30
C ASP A 37 26.72 -19.55 9.26
N PRO A 38 25.58 -18.90 8.92
CA PRO A 38 24.39 -18.92 9.77
C PRO A 38 23.87 -20.33 10.09
N ALA A 39 24.02 -21.29 9.16
CA ALA A 39 23.55 -22.66 9.35
C ALA A 39 24.42 -23.41 10.38
N TYR A 40 25.74 -23.24 10.29
CA TYR A 40 26.69 -23.75 11.28
C TYR A 40 26.43 -23.15 12.66
N LEU A 41 26.31 -21.82 12.75
CA LEU A 41 26.04 -21.12 14.01
C LEU A 41 24.73 -21.61 14.64
N HIS A 42 23.67 -21.74 13.84
CA HIS A 42 22.41 -22.30 14.30
C HIS A 42 22.58 -23.71 14.87
N GLY A 43 23.22 -24.62 14.13
CA GLY A 43 23.46 -26.00 14.57
C GLY A 43 24.27 -26.07 15.86
N TYR A 44 25.31 -25.23 15.97
CA TYR A 44 26.14 -25.09 17.17
C TYR A 44 25.30 -24.65 18.38
N LEU A 45 24.50 -23.59 18.24
CA LEU A 45 23.66 -23.05 19.32
C LEU A 45 22.60 -24.05 19.77
N VAL A 46 21.94 -24.74 18.83
CA VAL A 46 20.97 -25.81 19.14
C VAL A 46 21.63 -26.93 19.93
N SER A 47 22.83 -27.36 19.52
CA SER A 47 23.58 -28.40 20.22
C SER A 47 23.97 -27.95 21.64
N ALA A 48 24.51 -26.74 21.78
CA ALA A 48 24.88 -26.16 23.06
C ALA A 48 23.66 -26.00 23.99
N CYS A 49 22.47 -25.72 23.46
CA CYS A 49 21.26 -25.56 24.25
C CYS A 49 20.65 -26.87 24.77
N LYS A 50 21.15 -28.06 24.39
CA LYS A 50 20.68 -29.35 24.92
C LYS A 50 21.00 -29.58 26.40
N THR A 51 21.95 -28.83 26.95
CA THR A 51 22.38 -28.96 28.35
C THR A 51 22.44 -27.60 29.02
N ARG A 52 22.44 -27.62 30.35
CA ARG A 52 22.60 -26.39 31.15
C ARG A 52 24.06 -25.95 31.15
N ASN A 53 24.37 -24.86 30.45
CA ASN A 53 25.70 -24.27 30.38
C ASN A 53 25.60 -22.74 30.19
N HIS A 54 26.73 -22.06 30.01
CA HIS A 54 26.75 -20.60 29.88
C HIS A 54 26.06 -20.10 28.60
N ILE A 55 26.15 -20.87 27.50
CA ILE A 55 25.54 -20.54 26.21
C ILE A 55 24.03 -20.68 26.31
N SER A 56 23.53 -21.79 26.85
CA SER A 56 22.09 -22.00 26.99
C SER A 56 21.41 -20.97 27.91
N LYS A 57 22.10 -20.54 28.98
CA LYS A 57 21.66 -19.40 29.81
C LYS A 57 21.73 -18.05 29.08
N MET A 58 22.72 -17.84 28.21
CA MET A 58 22.78 -16.64 27.39
C MET A 58 21.62 -16.59 26.39
N MET A 59 21.37 -17.70 25.70
CA MET A 59 20.27 -17.82 24.74
C MET A 59 18.90 -17.62 25.40
N GLU A 60 18.66 -18.25 26.55
CA GLU A 60 17.43 -18.04 27.32
C GLU A 60 17.24 -16.55 27.67
N ARG A 61 18.28 -15.84 28.09
CA ARG A 61 18.20 -14.39 28.37
C ARG A 61 17.89 -13.57 27.12
N ILE A 62 18.47 -13.91 25.96
CA ILE A 62 18.18 -13.23 24.70
C ILE A 62 16.69 -13.40 24.34
N LEU A 63 16.18 -14.62 24.42
CA LEU A 63 14.78 -14.92 24.12
C LEU A 63 13.82 -14.22 25.10
N LEU A 64 14.12 -14.28 26.40
CA LEU A 64 13.31 -13.59 27.41
C LEU A 64 13.27 -12.07 27.16
N ARG A 65 14.39 -11.45 26.75
CA ARG A 65 14.41 -10.03 26.36
C ARG A 65 13.62 -9.74 25.09
N LYS A 66 13.58 -10.66 24.12
CA LYS A 66 12.73 -10.49 22.93
C LYS A 66 11.25 -10.65 23.25
N PHE A 67 10.90 -11.51 24.20
CA PHE A 67 9.52 -11.91 24.47
C PHE A 67 8.90 -11.30 25.72
N TYR A 68 9.62 -10.45 26.46
CA TYR A 68 9.22 -9.98 27.80
C TYR A 68 7.83 -9.32 27.90
N ASN A 69 7.34 -8.71 26.82
CA ASN A 69 6.04 -8.04 26.78
C ASN A 69 4.86 -8.94 26.41
N ILE A 70 5.11 -10.20 26.05
CA ILE A 70 4.07 -11.09 25.54
C ILE A 70 3.43 -11.82 26.72
N ARG A 71 2.14 -11.53 26.95
CA ARG A 71 1.32 -12.16 27.99
C ARG A 71 0.30 -13.06 27.35
N LEU A 72 0.65 -14.34 27.24
CA LEU A 72 -0.23 -15.40 26.76
C LEU A 72 -0.05 -16.61 27.68
N THR A 73 -1.13 -17.37 27.88
CA THR A 73 -1.07 -18.71 28.44
C THR A 73 -0.51 -19.70 27.39
N PRO A 74 0.04 -20.85 27.83
CA PRO A 74 0.47 -21.90 26.90
C PRO A 74 -0.63 -22.33 25.91
N GLN A 75 -1.87 -22.43 26.37
CA GLN A 75 -3.00 -22.81 25.52
C GLN A 75 -3.35 -21.73 24.49
N GLU A 76 -3.37 -20.44 24.87
CA GLU A 76 -3.62 -19.34 23.92
C GLU A 76 -2.53 -19.26 22.85
N ALA A 77 -1.27 -19.46 23.24
CA ALA A 77 -0.17 -19.50 22.31
C ALA A 77 -0.30 -20.69 21.34
N PHE A 78 -0.67 -21.86 21.87
CA PHE A 78 -0.94 -23.05 21.06
C PHE A 78 -2.10 -22.84 20.07
N GLU A 79 -3.21 -22.22 20.48
CA GLU A 79 -4.34 -21.96 19.58
C GLU A 79 -4.00 -20.93 18.48
N GLN A 80 -3.16 -19.94 18.78
CA GLN A 80 -2.61 -19.05 17.73
C GLN A 80 -1.76 -19.83 16.72
N ILE A 81 -0.89 -20.72 17.21
CA ILE A 81 -0.13 -21.60 16.33
C ILE A 81 -1.09 -22.47 15.52
N LYS A 82 -2.06 -23.14 16.14
CA LYS A 82 -2.99 -24.06 15.47
C LYS A 82 -3.88 -23.37 14.43
N SER A 83 -4.37 -22.18 14.71
CA SER A 83 -5.21 -21.40 13.78
C SER A 83 -4.42 -20.78 12.63
N GLY A 84 -3.12 -20.48 12.85
CA GLY A 84 -2.28 -19.82 11.85
C GLY A 84 -2.45 -18.32 11.78
N ASN A 85 -3.38 -17.77 12.56
CA ASN A 85 -3.49 -16.35 12.79
C ASN A 85 -2.52 -15.91 13.89
N CYS A 86 -1.22 -15.90 13.55
CA CYS A 86 -0.16 -15.55 14.48
C CYS A 86 0.00 -14.03 14.55
N LYS A 87 -0.63 -13.39 15.54
CA LYS A 87 -0.39 -11.96 15.86
C LYS A 87 0.95 -11.74 16.58
N THR A 88 1.47 -12.81 17.16
CA THR A 88 2.70 -12.84 17.96
C THR A 88 3.78 -13.56 17.16
N PRO A 89 5.06 -13.17 17.26
CA PRO A 89 6.16 -13.88 16.60
C PRO A 89 6.13 -15.38 16.93
N ILE A 90 6.30 -16.24 15.92
CA ILE A 90 6.13 -17.69 16.06
C ILE A 90 7.11 -18.28 17.09
N GLY A 91 8.35 -17.77 17.17
CA GLY A 91 9.33 -18.19 18.18
C GLY A 91 8.87 -17.94 19.61
N ALA A 92 8.16 -16.82 19.85
CA ALA A 92 7.57 -16.53 21.16
C ALA A 92 6.39 -17.45 21.47
N LEU A 93 5.55 -17.71 20.48
CA LEU A 93 4.43 -18.66 20.62
C LEU A 93 4.94 -20.06 20.95
N ILE A 94 6.00 -20.53 20.28
CA ILE A 94 6.65 -21.82 20.59
C ILE A 94 7.20 -21.80 22.02
N TRP A 95 7.95 -20.75 22.40
CA TRP A 95 8.49 -20.61 23.76
C TRP A 95 7.42 -20.71 24.84
N ILE A 96 6.27 -20.05 24.64
CA ILE A 96 5.16 -19.99 25.61
C ILE A 96 4.36 -21.31 25.60
N ALA A 97 3.98 -21.83 24.44
CA ALA A 97 3.20 -23.07 24.34
C ALA A 97 3.96 -24.27 24.93
N CYS A 98 5.25 -24.38 24.65
CA CYS A 98 6.09 -25.48 25.15
C CYS A 98 6.40 -25.42 26.66
N GLN A 99 5.95 -24.37 27.36
CA GLN A 99 5.95 -24.39 28.83
C GLN A 99 5.06 -25.50 29.38
N ASP A 100 4.00 -25.87 28.66
CA ASP A 100 3.23 -27.08 28.89
C ASP A 100 3.88 -28.28 28.17
N ARG A 101 4.20 -29.33 28.93
CA ARG A 101 4.83 -30.56 28.40
C ARG A 101 3.92 -31.31 27.42
N ASN A 102 2.61 -31.21 27.59
CA ASN A 102 1.63 -31.88 26.73
C ASN A 102 1.48 -31.16 25.39
N LEU A 103 1.66 -29.84 25.38
CA LEU A 103 1.56 -29.02 24.17
C LEU A 103 2.85 -29.02 23.34
N GLU A 104 4.02 -29.26 23.94
CA GLU A 104 5.29 -29.27 23.21
C GLU A 104 5.29 -30.16 21.95
N PRO A 105 4.93 -31.46 21.99
CA PRO A 105 4.93 -32.31 20.79
C PRO A 105 3.90 -31.84 19.74
N LEU A 106 2.74 -31.35 20.17
CA LEU A 106 1.69 -30.85 19.27
C LEU A 106 2.11 -29.54 18.59
N THR A 107 2.71 -28.63 19.36
CA THR A 107 3.28 -27.37 18.87
C THR A 107 4.33 -27.66 17.82
N PHE A 108 5.27 -28.57 18.10
CA PHE A 108 6.29 -28.98 17.16
C PHE A 108 5.67 -29.54 15.87
N GLN A 109 4.71 -30.46 15.98
CA GLN A 109 4.08 -31.09 14.83
C GLN A 109 3.41 -30.05 13.91
N ILE A 110 2.63 -29.12 14.47
CA ILE A 110 1.93 -28.10 13.68
C ILE A 110 2.92 -27.17 12.99
N VAL A 111 3.91 -26.66 13.72
CA VAL A 111 4.95 -25.78 13.15
C VAL A 111 5.70 -26.50 12.04
N HIS A 112 6.12 -27.74 12.29
CA HIS A 112 6.84 -28.55 11.32
C HIS A 112 6.03 -28.78 10.02
N MET A 113 4.75 -29.15 10.14
CA MET A 113 3.91 -29.39 8.97
C MET A 113 3.72 -28.11 8.14
N ARG A 114 3.59 -26.96 8.79
CA ARG A 114 3.48 -25.67 8.08
C ARG A 114 4.75 -25.20 7.42
N GLU A 115 5.90 -25.46 8.03
CA GLU A 115 7.19 -25.23 7.39
C GLU A 115 7.26 -26.04 6.08
N LEU A 116 6.88 -27.31 6.12
CA LEU A 116 6.84 -28.17 4.93
C LEU A 116 5.83 -27.68 3.89
N GLU A 117 4.63 -27.28 4.30
CA GLU A 117 3.63 -26.70 3.41
C GLU A 117 4.12 -25.41 2.76
N SER A 118 4.77 -24.53 3.52
CA SER A 118 5.34 -23.27 3.01
C SER A 118 6.45 -23.54 2.01
N LEU A 119 7.32 -24.52 2.28
CA LEU A 119 8.38 -24.93 1.35
C LEU A 119 7.81 -25.55 0.07
N ARG A 120 6.79 -26.40 0.17
CA ARG A 120 6.10 -27.00 -0.98
C ARG A 120 5.39 -25.95 -1.83
N ASN A 121 4.75 -24.98 -1.18
CA ASN A 121 3.96 -23.95 -1.85
C ASN A 121 4.80 -22.73 -2.29
N ARG A 122 6.12 -22.71 -1.98
CA ARG A 122 7.03 -21.60 -2.31
C ARG A 122 7.08 -21.28 -3.80
N SER A 123 6.85 -22.27 -4.66
CA SER A 123 6.74 -22.08 -6.12
C SER A 123 5.46 -21.32 -6.53
N TYR A 124 4.35 -21.51 -5.81
CA TYR A 124 3.09 -20.81 -6.07
C TYR A 124 3.16 -19.36 -5.62
N ASP A 125 3.82 -19.06 -4.50
CA ASP A 125 3.99 -17.69 -4.00
C ASP A 125 4.85 -16.84 -4.94
N TYR A 126 5.91 -17.39 -5.52
CA TYR A 126 6.74 -16.66 -6.49
C TYR A 126 5.94 -16.31 -7.75
N SER A 127 5.18 -17.27 -8.28
CA SER A 127 4.29 -17.05 -9.42
C SER A 127 3.20 -16.01 -9.10
N SER A 128 2.65 -16.02 -7.89
CA SER A 128 1.64 -15.05 -7.45
C SER A 128 2.22 -13.63 -7.34
N ILE A 129 3.44 -13.49 -6.79
CA ILE A 129 4.14 -12.20 -6.70
C ILE A 129 4.45 -11.65 -8.09
N GLU A 130 4.91 -12.48 -9.04
CA GLU A 130 5.15 -12.04 -10.41
C GLU A 130 3.86 -11.62 -11.12
N MET A 131 2.77 -12.36 -10.93
CA MET A 131 1.44 -11.98 -11.45
C MET A 131 0.95 -10.65 -10.87
N LEU A 132 1.13 -10.45 -9.56
CA LEU A 132 0.78 -9.18 -8.90
C LEU A 132 1.65 -8.03 -9.42
N ARG A 133 2.95 -8.24 -9.62
CA ARG A 133 3.84 -7.25 -10.24
C ARG A 133 3.40 -6.88 -11.65
N ALA A 134 3.10 -7.88 -12.49
CA ALA A 134 2.60 -7.66 -13.84
C ALA A 134 1.29 -6.86 -13.83
N ARG A 135 0.37 -7.17 -12.90
CA ARG A 135 -0.88 -6.44 -12.74
C ARG A 135 -0.68 -4.99 -12.30
N VAL A 136 0.29 -4.74 -11.41
CA VAL A 136 0.66 -3.38 -10.99
C VAL A 136 1.18 -2.57 -12.17
N GLU A 137 2.04 -3.14 -13.01
CA GLU A 137 2.55 -2.46 -14.21
C GLU A 137 1.44 -2.17 -15.24
N GLU A 138 0.51 -3.11 -15.44
CA GLU A 138 -0.65 -2.88 -16.30
C GLU A 138 -1.53 -1.72 -15.80
N LEU A 139 -1.77 -1.67 -14.48
CA LEU A 139 -2.54 -0.58 -13.86
C LEU A 139 -1.81 0.76 -13.96
N ARG A 140 -0.48 0.79 -13.79
CA ARG A 140 0.35 1.99 -14.00
C ARG A 140 0.23 2.50 -15.43
N ALA A 141 0.32 1.61 -16.43
CA ALA A 141 0.15 1.97 -17.83
C ALA A 141 -1.26 2.53 -18.14
N LYS A 142 -2.31 1.94 -17.54
CA LYS A 142 -3.68 2.45 -17.66
C LYS A 142 -3.85 3.83 -17.04
N ILE A 143 -3.29 4.06 -15.86
CA ILE A 143 -3.30 5.37 -15.19
C ILE A 143 -2.63 6.42 -16.08
N GLU A 144 -1.49 6.10 -16.68
CA GLU A 144 -0.76 7.04 -17.53
C GLU A 144 -1.54 7.39 -18.81
N LYS A 145 -2.19 6.41 -19.44
CA LYS A 145 -3.10 6.66 -20.58
C LYS A 145 -4.27 7.56 -20.19
N LEU A 146 -4.87 7.34 -19.02
CA LEU A 146 -5.97 8.16 -18.53
C LEU A 146 -5.53 9.59 -18.19
N LYS A 147 -4.32 9.76 -17.65
CA LYS A 147 -3.74 11.10 -17.41
C LYS A 147 -3.58 11.88 -18.71
N LYS A 148 -3.00 11.27 -19.74
CA LYS A 148 -2.85 11.91 -21.07
C LYS A 148 -4.20 12.33 -21.65
N LYS A 149 -5.19 11.43 -21.63
CA LYS A 149 -6.54 11.74 -22.10
C LYS A 149 -7.19 12.88 -21.30
N ARG A 150 -6.95 12.96 -19.99
CA ARG A 150 -7.42 14.05 -19.16
C ARG A 150 -6.77 15.38 -19.55
N ASP A 151 -5.48 15.41 -19.85
CA ASP A 151 -4.77 16.62 -20.29
C ASP A 151 -5.24 17.10 -21.69
N GLU A 152 -5.50 16.17 -22.60
CA GLU A 152 -6.11 16.46 -23.91
C GLU A 152 -7.50 17.10 -23.75
N LEU A 153 -8.36 16.53 -22.93
CA LEU A 153 -9.70 17.05 -22.66
C LEU A 153 -9.67 18.44 -21.99
N ILE A 154 -8.71 18.69 -21.10
CA ILE A 154 -8.50 20.02 -20.50
C ILE A 154 -8.12 21.03 -21.59
N SER A 155 -7.20 20.66 -22.48
CA SER A 155 -6.75 21.52 -23.57
C SER A 155 -7.88 21.86 -24.54
N GLU A 156 -8.70 20.85 -24.88
CA GLU A 156 -9.87 21.06 -25.73
C GLU A 156 -10.93 21.93 -25.06
N LYS A 157 -11.20 21.73 -23.76
CA LYS A 157 -12.10 22.59 -22.98
C LYS A 157 -11.64 24.05 -23.00
N CYS A 158 -10.34 24.31 -22.82
CA CYS A 158 -9.78 25.65 -22.92
C CYS A 158 -9.97 26.27 -24.31
N ARG A 159 -9.71 25.50 -25.37
CA ARG A 159 -9.92 25.95 -26.76
C ARG A 159 -11.38 26.32 -27.03
N LEU A 160 -12.31 25.47 -26.62
CA LEU A 160 -13.75 25.72 -26.79
C LEU A 160 -14.20 26.94 -25.99
N LYS A 161 -13.71 27.11 -24.75
CA LYS A 161 -14.00 28.29 -23.93
C LYS A 161 -13.55 29.59 -24.61
N ASN A 162 -12.37 29.61 -25.22
CA ASN A 162 -11.89 30.78 -25.97
C ASN A 162 -12.76 31.05 -27.21
N LYS A 163 -13.18 30.00 -27.93
CA LYS A 163 -14.07 30.17 -29.10
C LYS A 163 -15.44 30.71 -28.71
N VAL A 164 -16.00 30.27 -27.59
CA VAL A 164 -17.24 30.83 -27.03
C VAL A 164 -17.06 32.31 -26.67
N PHE A 165 -15.92 32.68 -26.08
CA PHE A 165 -15.61 34.07 -25.76
C PHE A 165 -15.55 34.96 -27.00
N GLU A 166 -14.84 34.55 -28.05
CA GLU A 166 -14.75 35.31 -29.31
C GLU A 166 -16.12 35.45 -30.00
N LEU A 167 -16.89 34.37 -30.09
CA LEU A 167 -18.24 34.42 -30.65
C LEU A 167 -19.18 35.34 -29.85
N THR A 168 -19.03 35.38 -28.52
CA THR A 168 -19.80 36.28 -27.66
C THR A 168 -19.45 37.74 -27.92
N LYS A 169 -18.16 38.05 -28.10
CA LYS A 169 -17.69 39.39 -28.45
C LYS A 169 -18.23 39.84 -29.81
N GLU A 170 -18.16 38.96 -30.81
CA GLU A 170 -18.67 39.24 -32.15
C GLU A 170 -20.19 39.43 -32.18
N LEU A 171 -20.93 38.61 -31.43
CA LEU A 171 -22.38 38.77 -31.26
C LEU A 171 -22.73 40.14 -30.68
N ASN A 172 -21.97 40.59 -29.67
CA ASN A 172 -22.19 41.90 -29.05
C ASN A 172 -21.87 43.05 -30.01
N ARG A 173 -20.81 42.93 -30.82
CA ARG A 173 -20.49 43.90 -31.88
C ARG A 173 -21.63 44.03 -32.89
N LEU A 174 -22.11 42.91 -33.42
CA LEU A 174 -23.22 42.88 -34.37
C LEU A 174 -24.53 43.43 -33.78
N LYS A 175 -24.80 43.17 -32.49
CA LYS A 175 -25.96 43.77 -31.79
C LYS A 175 -25.84 45.29 -31.71
N SER A 176 -24.68 45.82 -31.38
CA SER A 176 -24.44 47.27 -31.35
C SER A 176 -24.60 47.90 -32.74
N GLU A 177 -24.04 47.29 -33.78
CA GLU A 177 -24.18 47.75 -35.17
C GLU A 177 -25.64 47.72 -35.63
N LYS A 178 -26.40 46.69 -35.27
CA LYS A 178 -27.83 46.61 -35.54
C LYS A 178 -28.59 47.77 -34.90
N VAL A 179 -28.36 48.05 -33.61
CA VAL A 179 -29.00 49.18 -32.91
C VAL A 179 -28.64 50.51 -33.58
N GLU A 180 -27.38 50.69 -33.98
CA GLU A 180 -26.94 51.90 -34.67
C GLU A 180 -27.64 52.07 -36.03
N MET A 181 -27.78 50.99 -36.80
CA MET A 181 -28.52 50.99 -38.06
C MET A 181 -30.01 51.28 -37.87
N GLU A 182 -30.67 50.72 -36.84
CA GLU A 182 -32.06 51.01 -36.51
C GLU A 182 -32.26 52.50 -36.18
N VAL A 183 -31.35 53.11 -35.41
CA VAL A 183 -31.37 54.55 -35.13
C VAL A 183 -31.20 55.38 -36.40
N LYS A 184 -30.25 55.02 -37.27
CA LYS A 184 -30.03 55.71 -38.55
C LYS A 184 -31.27 55.60 -39.45
N PHE A 185 -31.88 54.43 -39.54
CA PHE A 185 -33.08 54.19 -40.32
C PHE A 185 -34.27 55.03 -39.83
N ASN A 186 -34.52 55.06 -38.52
CA ASN A 186 -35.58 55.87 -37.93
C ASN A 186 -35.39 57.37 -38.21
N ARG A 187 -34.16 57.89 -38.06
CA ARG A 187 -33.84 59.29 -38.39
C ARG A 187 -34.13 59.64 -39.86
N ILE A 188 -33.80 58.73 -40.79
CA ILE A 188 -34.08 58.95 -42.22
C ILE A 188 -35.60 58.97 -42.46
N GLY A 189 -36.36 58.08 -41.83
CA GLY A 189 -37.82 58.08 -41.88
C GLY A 189 -38.42 59.41 -41.40
N GLU A 190 -37.98 59.93 -40.26
CA GLU A 190 -38.42 61.22 -39.73
C GLU A 190 -38.10 62.41 -40.65
N ILE A 191 -36.88 62.46 -41.22
CA ILE A 191 -36.49 63.50 -42.18
C ILE A 191 -37.37 63.45 -43.44
N THR A 192 -37.71 62.25 -43.90
CA THR A 192 -38.53 62.05 -45.10
C THR A 192 -39.96 62.55 -44.84
N LEU A 193 -40.56 62.18 -43.71
CA LEU A 193 -41.87 62.68 -43.28
C LEU A 193 -41.89 64.21 -43.12
N LEU A 194 -40.83 64.80 -42.54
CA LEU A 194 -40.72 66.26 -42.40
C LEU A 194 -40.65 66.98 -43.75
N LYS A 195 -39.96 66.40 -44.75
CA LYS A 195 -39.90 66.94 -46.12
C LYS A 195 -41.26 66.85 -46.81
N GLU A 196 -41.99 65.75 -46.65
CA GLU A 196 -43.34 65.58 -47.17
C GLU A 196 -44.32 66.57 -46.53
N LEU A 197 -44.31 66.71 -45.20
CA LEU A 197 -45.12 67.68 -44.48
C LEU A 197 -44.85 69.12 -44.91
N ARG A 198 -43.58 69.52 -45.10
CA ARG A 198 -43.23 70.84 -45.67
C ARG A 198 -43.83 71.00 -47.06
N SER A 199 -43.63 70.02 -47.94
CA SER A 199 -44.11 70.08 -49.33
C SER A 199 -45.63 70.16 -49.42
N SER A 200 -46.36 69.50 -48.52
CA SER A 200 -47.82 69.56 -48.41
C SER A 200 -48.31 70.91 -47.86
N LYS A 201 -47.59 71.49 -46.90
CA LYS A 201 -47.90 72.83 -46.35
C LYS A 201 -47.76 73.95 -47.37
N TRP A 202 -46.83 73.82 -48.32
CA TRP A 202 -46.67 74.76 -49.43
C TRP A 202 -47.80 74.66 -50.46
N ARG A 203 -48.42 73.48 -50.65
CA ARG A 203 -49.54 73.30 -51.57
C ARG A 203 -50.88 73.83 -51.04
N LEU A 204 -51.05 73.96 -49.73
CA LEU A 204 -52.28 74.46 -49.09
C LEU A 204 -52.30 76.00 -48.89
N ARG A 205 -51.26 76.71 -49.36
CA ARG A 205 -51.13 78.18 -49.26
C ARG A 205 -51.29 78.91 -50.60
N CYS A 206 -51.62 78.20 -51.68
CA CYS A 206 -52.09 78.74 -52.94
C CYS A 206 -53.58 78.46 -53.08
#